data_AF-A0A1I6DSN9-F1
#
_entry.id   AF-A0A1I6DSN9-F1
#
_cell.length_a   1.000
_cell.length_b   1.000
_cell.length_c   1.000
_cell.angle_alpha   90.00
_cell.angle_beta   90.00
_cell.angle_gamma   90.00
#
_symmetry.space_group_name_H-M   'P 1'
#
loop_
_entity.id
_entity.type
_entity.pdbx_description
1 polymer ?
#
loop_
_entity_poly.entity_id
_entity_poly.type
_entity_poly.pdbx_seq_one_letter_code
_entity_poly.pdbx_strand_id
1 'polypeptide(L)' 'MTYNVSVRVDKDNSIDPSYIIHYRVTEGERLIGDGIVEYHRQAEHNNIPVSENIPPAYREEVKRQIVEAATRYIAEQR' A
#
# COMPACT_ATOMS: atom_id res chain seq x y z
N MET A 1 5.54 -16.05 14.34
CA MET A 1 4.92 -14.70 14.36
C MET A 1 4.30 -14.49 12.99
N THR A 2 2.99 -14.32 12.91
CA THR A 2 2.28 -14.17 11.62
C THR A 2 1.90 -12.71 11.46
N TYR A 3 2.42 -12.08 10.42
CA TYR A 3 2.11 -10.71 10.05
C TYR A 3 0.99 -10.72 9.01
N ASN A 4 -0.02 -9.89 9.22
CA ASN A 4 -1.10 -9.69 8.26
C ASN A 4 -0.98 -8.29 7.66
N VAL A 5 -0.98 -8.21 6.33
CA VAL A 5 -0.97 -6.97 5.57
C VAL A 5 -2.34 -6.80 4.93
N SER A 6 -2.97 -5.66 5.15
CA SER A 6 -4.21 -5.26 4.50
C SER A 6 -3.95 -4.00 3.70
N VAL A 7 -4.28 -4.02 2.42
CA VAL A 7 -4.10 -2.91 1.50
C VAL A 7 -5.42 -2.61 0.81
N ARG A 8 -5.78 -1.33 0.72
CA ARG A 8 -7.02 -0.88 0.06
C ARG A 8 -6.78 0.44 -0.67
N VAL A 9 -7.20 0.50 -1.94
CA VAL A 9 -7.29 1.76 -2.69
C VAL A 9 -8.50 2.55 -2.20
N ASP A 10 -8.32 3.83 -1.91
CA ASP A 10 -9.39 4.77 -1.66
C ASP A 10 -10.00 5.19 -3.00
N LYS A 11 -11.12 4.55 -3.36
CA LYS A 11 -11.77 4.74 -4.66
C LYS A 11 -12.37 6.14 -4.83
N ASP A 12 -12.73 6.79 -3.74
CA ASP A 12 -13.41 8.09 -3.79
C ASP A 12 -12.40 9.23 -4.01
N ASN A 13 -11.15 9.03 -3.55
CA ASN A 13 -10.06 9.99 -3.66
C ASN A 13 -8.98 9.60 -4.69
N SER A 14 -9.20 8.53 -5.46
CA SER A 14 -8.27 8.08 -6.52
C SER A 14 -8.79 8.42 -7.90
N ILE A 15 -8.00 9.12 -8.69
CA ILE A 15 -8.32 9.51 -10.07
C ILE A 15 -7.07 9.43 -10.94
N ASP A 16 -7.17 8.88 -12.15
CA ASP A 16 -6.01 8.82 -13.04
C ASP A 16 -5.40 10.21 -13.22
N PRO A 17 -4.08 10.40 -12.99
CA PRO A 17 -3.05 9.38 -12.82
C PRO A 17 -2.58 9.08 -11.37
N SER A 18 -3.28 9.55 -10.33
CA SER A 18 -2.93 9.45 -8.91
C SER A 18 -3.92 8.61 -8.09
N TYR A 19 -3.40 7.65 -7.33
CA TYR A 19 -4.20 6.67 -6.59
C TYR A 19 -3.79 6.66 -5.12
N ILE A 20 -4.75 6.88 -4.23
CA ILE A 20 -4.55 6.89 -2.79
C ILE A 20 -4.74 5.49 -2.23
N ILE A 21 -3.76 4.98 -1.50
CA ILE A 21 -3.75 3.61 -0.97
C ILE A 21 -3.53 3.65 0.53
N HIS A 22 -4.42 3.00 1.26
CA HIS A 22 -4.28 2.74 2.69
C HIS A 22 -3.64 1.37 2.88
N TYR A 23 -2.67 1.28 3.78
CA TYR A 23 -2.14 0.00 4.24
C TYR A 23 -2.23 -0.10 5.76
N ARG A 24 -2.40 -1.33 6.25
CA ARG A 24 -2.39 -1.68 7.67
C ARG A 24 -1.67 -3.00 7.85
N VAL A 25 -0.79 -3.05 8.84
CA VAL A 25 -0.03 -4.25 9.20
C VAL A 25 -0.28 -4.59 10.65
N THR A 26 -0.64 -5.85 10.91
CA THR A 26 -0.83 -6.37 12.26
C THR A 26 0.04 -7.59 12.52
N GLU A 27 0.45 -7.76 13.78
CA GLU A 27 1.03 -8.99 14.30
C GLU A 27 -0.02 -9.64 15.21
N GLY A 28 -0.71 -10.67 14.71
CA GLY A 28 -1.96 -11.11 15.32
C GLY A 28 -2.99 -9.96 15.35
N GLU A 29 -3.47 -9.62 16.56
CA GLU A 29 -4.41 -8.51 16.79
C GLU A 29 -3.72 -7.15 17.00
N ARG A 30 -2.39 -7.15 17.21
CA ARG A 30 -1.65 -5.92 17.50
C ARG A 30 -1.36 -5.15 16.22
N LEU A 31 -1.78 -3.88 16.16
CA LEU A 31 -1.33 -2.96 15.11
C LEU A 31 0.16 -2.68 15.28
N ILE A 32 0.94 -2.89 14.22
CA ILE A 32 2.37 -2.59 14.22
C ILE A 32 2.72 -1.45 13.26
N GLY A 33 1.87 -1.18 12.26
CA GLY A 33 2.06 -0.03 11.40
C GLY A 33 0.91 0.13 10.41
N ASP A 34 0.69 1.35 9.98
CA ASP A 34 -0.31 1.74 9.01
C ASP A 34 0.13 3.03 8.33
N GLY A 35 -0.55 3.37 7.24
CA GLY A 35 -0.29 4.62 6.55
C GLY A 35 -1.12 4.78 5.29
N ILE A 36 -0.97 5.95 4.71
CA ILE A 36 -1.58 6.35 3.44
C ILE A 36 -0.45 6.70 2.49
N VAL A 37 -0.49 6.18 1.28
CA VAL A 37 0.50 6.44 0.25
C VAL A 37 -0.21 6.84 -1.05
N GLU A 38 0.42 7.72 -1.80
CA GLU A 38 0.00 8.05 -3.15
C GLU A 38 0.84 7.21 -4.14
N TYR A 39 0.15 6.57 -5.07
CA TYR A 39 0.75 5.91 -6.23
C TYR A 39 0.37 6.66 -7.48
N HIS A 40 1.36 7.19 -8.18
CA HIS A 40 1.20 7.90 -9.43
C HIS A 40 1.65 7.01 -10.59
N ARG A 41 0.71 6.66 -11.48
CA ARG A 41 0.92 5.72 -12.60
C ARG A 41 2.00 6.15 -13.60
N GLN A 42 2.23 7.45 -13.73
CA GLN A 42 3.18 8.02 -14.69
C GLN A 42 4.54 8.33 -14.06
N ALA A 43 4.69 8.18 -12.75
CA ALA A 43 5.97 8.40 -12.09
C ALA A 43 6.93 7.25 -12.42
N GLU A 44 8.17 7.59 -12.80
CA GLU A 44 9.25 6.62 -12.99
C GLU A 44 9.56 5.87 -11.67
N HIS A 45 9.41 6.57 -10.54
CA HIS A 45 9.56 6.02 -9.21
C HIS A 45 8.50 6.58 -8.27
N ASN A 46 7.81 5.69 -7.55
CA ASN A 46 6.86 6.06 -6.51
C ASN A 46 7.53 5.92 -5.15
N ASN A 47 7.56 7.00 -4.37
CA ASN A 47 8.03 6.94 -2.99
C ASN A 47 6.94 6.32 -2.12
N ILE A 48 7.16 5.09 -1.64
CA ILE A 48 6.21 4.35 -0.81
C ILE A 48 6.77 4.26 0.62
N PRO A 49 6.50 5.28 1.46
CA PRO A 49 6.92 5.25 2.86
C PRO A 49 6.12 4.18 3.62
N VAL A 50 6.84 3.29 4.29
CA VAL A 50 6.27 2.26 5.16
C VAL A 50 6.76 2.47 6.58
N SER A 51 5.87 2.34 7.57
CA SER A 51 6.18 2.55 8.98
C SER A 51 7.43 1.79 9.42
N GLU A 52 8.34 2.47 10.13
CA GLU A 52 9.58 1.88 10.63
C GLU A 52 9.35 0.82 11.71
N ASN A 53 8.17 0.80 12.31
CA ASN A 53 7.79 -0.21 13.29
C ASN A 53 7.55 -1.59 12.65
N ILE A 54 7.35 -1.65 11.34
CA ILE A 54 7.23 -2.90 10.60
C ILE A 54 8.64 -3.49 10.43
N PRO A 55 8.86 -4.79 10.72
CA PRO A 55 10.18 -5.40 10.57
C PRO A 55 10.71 -5.27 9.14
N PRO A 56 12.01 -5.05 8.92
CA PRO A 56 12.59 -4.80 7.60
C PRO A 56 12.20 -5.85 6.54
N ALA A 57 12.18 -7.13 6.91
CA ALA A 57 11.80 -8.23 6.02
C ALA A 57 10.35 -8.13 5.49
N TYR A 58 9.45 -7.46 6.21
CA TYR A 58 8.04 -7.29 5.83
C TYR A 58 7.75 -5.94 5.18
N ARG A 59 8.65 -4.94 5.28
CA ARG A 59 8.44 -3.64 4.64
C ARG A 59 8.37 -3.77 3.11
N GLU A 60 9.23 -4.61 2.53
CA GLU A 60 9.23 -4.86 1.08
C GLU A 60 7.98 -5.61 0.62
N GLU A 61 7.45 -6.52 1.44
CA GLU A 61 6.17 -7.18 1.18
C GLU A 61 5.01 -6.17 1.15
N VAL A 62 4.97 -5.25 2.12
CA VAL A 62 3.95 -4.18 2.17
C VAL A 62 4.03 -3.29 0.95
N LYS A 63 5.24 -2.85 0.56
CA LYS A 63 5.44 -2.05 -0.66
C LYS A 63 4.96 -2.80 -1.90
N ARG A 64 5.27 -4.10 -2.03
CA ARG A 64 4.81 -4.92 -3.15
C ARG A 64 3.28 -4.97 -3.22
N GLN A 65 2.61 -5.23 -2.09
CA GLN A 65 1.15 -5.29 -2.05
C GLN A 65 0.48 -3.95 -2.35
N ILE A 66 1.08 -2.83 -1.95
CA ILE A 66 0.63 -1.47 -2.33
C ILE A 66 0.66 -1.30 -3.85
N VAL A 67 1.78 -1.64 -4.49
CA VAL A 67 1.94 -1.53 -5.96
C VAL A 67 0.96 -2.46 -6.69
N GLU A 68 0.82 -3.70 -6.23
CA GLU A 68 -0.13 -4.66 -6.79
C GLU A 68 -1.58 -4.18 -6.68
N ALA A 69 -1.97 -3.62 -5.52
CA ALA A 69 -3.32 -3.08 -5.33
C ALA A 69 -3.60 -1.90 -6.26
N ALA A 70 -2.65 -0.97 -6.40
CA ALA A 70 -2.75 0.15 -7.32
C ALA A 70 -2.88 -0.33 -8.79
N THR A 71 -1.99 -1.24 -9.19
CA THR A 71 -1.92 -1.76 -10.56
C THR A 71 -3.20 -2.52 -10.93
N ARG A 72 -3.72 -3.34 -10.01
CA ARG A 72 -4.98 -4.06 -10.20
C ARG A 72 -6.14 -3.10 -10.36
N TYR A 73 -6.25 -2.11 -9.48
CA TYR A 73 -7.32 -1.12 -9.54
C TYR A 73 -7.29 -0.32 -10.86
N ILE A 74 -6.10 0.09 -11.32
CA ILE A 74 -5.92 0.75 -12.62
C ILE A 74 -6.41 -0.14 -13.76
N ALA A 75 -6.08 -1.44 -13.72
CA ALA A 75 -6.49 -2.38 -14.76
C ALA A 75 -8.01 -2.61 -14.78
N GLU A 76 -8.68 -2.61 -13.62
CA GLU A 76 -10.14 -2.75 -13.48
C GLU A 76 -10.92 -1.51 -13.96
N GLN A 77 -10.29 -0.34 -14.05
CA GLN A 77 -10.91 0.88 -14.57
C GLN A 77 -10.85 1.01 -16.11
N ARG A 78 -10.18 0.09 -16.80
CA ARG A 78 -10.06 0.07 -18.27
C ARG A 78 -11.13 -0.81 -18.89
#